data_AF-A0A935JEZ4-F1
#
_entry.id   AF-A0A935JEZ4-F1
#
_cell.length_a   1.000
_cell.length_b   1.000
_cell.length_c   1.000
_cell.angle_alpha   90.00
_cell.angle_beta   90.00
_cell.angle_gamma   90.00
#
_symmetry.space_group_name_H-M   'P 1'
#
loop_
_entity.id
_entity.type
_entity.pdbx_description
1 polymer ?
#
loop_
_entity_poly.entity_id
_entity_poly.type
_entity_poly.pdbx_seq_one_letter_code
_entity_poly.pdbx_strand_id
1 'polypeptide(L)'
;MDLGEFSASVIRERLERNGLILRIGPFSFRLISEIRSVADGLIVLYPDYEVLDESHFVDYTVTIAPGRGIRRWVGKQAIFKFDGAEPFIPLPTDHAFPLLEWSMNWCISMHAHHYLLLHSAVIEREGCAVIMPAPPGSGKSTLCAGLVHRGWRLLSDELALISLTDTSITPLGRPISLKNQSIDVIKEYVPGAIFNRVTHDTSKGSVTHLKVPSEQFRRIRESAQARWVIFPKYVAGSSAQLSARSKAKSMLELGRNSFNYMVLGRQGFEALSRVVDASDCYDFQYSQLDDAVAVFDGLVARRHQ
;
A
#
# COMPACT_ATOMS: atom_id res chain seq x y z
N MET A 1 -0.38 8.07 21.20
CA MET A 1 0.17 9.35 20.74
C MET A 1 0.53 9.14 19.30
N ASP A 2 -0.04 9.97 18.43
CA ASP A 2 0.21 9.85 17.00
C ASP A 2 1.49 10.62 16.63
N LEU A 3 2.13 10.23 15.53
CA LEU A 3 3.42 10.78 15.13
C LEU A 3 3.39 12.31 14.96
N GLY A 4 2.26 12.85 14.50
CA GLY A 4 2.04 14.29 14.29
C GLY A 4 2.03 15.11 15.57
N GLU A 5 1.89 14.48 16.73
CA GLU A 5 2.00 15.15 18.04
C GLU A 5 3.46 15.40 18.46
N PHE A 6 4.43 14.76 17.79
CA PHE A 6 5.85 14.96 18.05
C PHE A 6 6.42 16.06 17.16
N SER A 7 7.36 16.84 17.71
CA SER A 7 8.12 17.79 16.91
C SER A 7 9.05 17.08 15.92
N ALA A 8 9.31 17.73 14.77
CA ALA A 8 10.21 17.19 13.75
C ALA A 8 11.62 16.87 14.27
N SER A 9 12.13 17.61 15.25
CA SER A 9 13.43 17.33 15.89
C SER A 9 13.40 16.03 16.70
N VAL A 10 12.34 15.79 17.47
CA VAL A 10 12.18 14.55 18.25
C VAL A 10 12.05 13.34 17.32
N ILE A 11 11.31 13.47 16.21
CA ILE A 11 11.17 12.39 15.23
C ILE A 11 12.53 12.04 14.62
N ARG A 12 13.31 13.04 14.21
CA ARG A 12 14.66 12.85 13.65
C ARG A 12 15.61 12.22 14.68
N GLU A 13 15.62 12.71 15.91
CA GLU A 13 16.44 12.15 16.98
C GLU A 13 16.12 10.68 17.25
N ARG A 14 14.82 10.32 17.31
CA ARG A 14 14.39 8.93 17.48
C ARG A 14 14.84 8.04 16.33
N LEU A 15 14.70 8.50 15.08
CA LEU A 15 15.16 7.76 13.90
C LEU A 15 16.67 7.51 13.88
N GLU A 16 17.48 8.44 14.41
CA GLU A 16 18.94 8.35 14.41
C GLU A 16 19.49 7.49 15.57
N ARG A 17 18.81 7.45 16.72
CA ARG A 17 19.29 6.80 17.95
C ARG A 17 18.64 5.44 18.18
N ASN A 18 17.46 5.43 18.80
CA ASN A 18 16.81 4.22 19.32
C ASN A 18 15.89 3.54 18.29
N GLY A 19 15.59 4.24 17.19
CA GLY A 19 14.58 3.87 16.20
C GLY A 19 13.19 4.38 16.57
N LEU A 20 12.45 4.86 15.57
CA LEU A 20 11.06 5.26 15.70
C LEU A 20 10.17 4.03 15.54
N ILE A 21 9.39 3.66 16.56
CA ILE A 21 8.49 2.51 16.50
C ILE A 21 7.08 2.98 16.12
N LEU A 22 6.58 2.54 14.96
CA LEU A 22 5.25 2.87 14.46
C LEU A 22 4.37 1.63 14.35
N ARG A 23 3.09 1.77 14.70
CA ARG A 23 2.07 0.78 14.33
C ARG A 23 1.62 1.02 12.89
N ILE A 24 1.77 0.01 12.03
CA ILE A 24 1.36 0.06 10.62
C ILE A 24 0.53 -1.19 10.32
N GLY A 25 -0.79 -1.01 10.17
CA GLY A 25 -1.73 -2.13 10.12
C GLY A 25 -1.64 -3.02 11.37
N PRO A 26 -1.54 -4.35 11.22
CA PRO A 26 -1.39 -5.26 12.35
C PRO A 26 0.06 -5.35 12.87
N PHE A 27 1.02 -4.67 12.24
CA PHE A 27 2.45 -4.82 12.53
C PHE A 27 3.03 -3.61 13.26
N SER A 28 4.14 -3.86 13.94
CA SER A 28 4.99 -2.88 14.60
C SER A 28 6.34 -2.78 13.88
N PHE A 29 6.68 -1.58 13.41
CA PHE A 29 7.91 -1.31 12.68
C PHE A 29 8.83 -0.40 13.48
N ARG A 30 10.05 -0.86 13.78
CA ARG A 30 11.14 0.01 14.23
C ARG A 30 11.88 0.56 13.02
N LEU A 31 11.76 1.85 12.79
CA LEU A 31 12.38 2.56 11.68
C LEU A 31 13.65 3.28 12.15
N ILE A 32 14.76 3.07 11.45
CA ILE A 32 16.06 3.67 11.77
C ILE A 32 16.63 4.34 10.53
N SER A 33 16.97 5.63 10.61
CA SER A 33 17.62 6.33 9.51
C SER A 33 18.27 7.65 9.93
N GLU A 34 19.47 7.92 9.42
CA GLU A 34 20.14 9.23 9.46
C GLU A 34 19.79 10.11 8.25
N ILE A 35 19.02 9.58 7.28
CA ILE A 35 18.75 10.28 6.02
C ILE A 35 17.53 11.19 6.22
N ARG A 36 17.75 12.50 6.13
CA ARG A 36 16.71 13.53 6.37
C ARG A 36 15.42 13.31 5.58
N SER A 37 15.51 12.90 4.33
CA SER A 37 14.34 12.68 3.47
C SER A 37 13.44 11.54 3.95
N VAL A 38 13.97 10.59 4.74
CA VAL A 38 13.17 9.56 5.39
C VAL A 38 12.30 10.20 6.48
N ALA A 39 12.91 10.99 7.37
CA ALA A 39 12.20 11.71 8.41
C ALA A 39 11.16 12.69 7.83
N ASP A 40 11.55 13.47 6.82
CA ASP A 40 10.65 14.44 6.19
C ASP A 40 9.42 13.75 5.56
N GLY A 41 9.61 12.60 4.90
CA GLY A 41 8.49 11.84 4.35
C GLY A 41 7.58 11.23 5.43
N LEU A 42 8.14 10.75 6.55
CA LEU A 42 7.36 10.25 7.69
C LEU A 42 6.54 11.37 8.33
N ILE A 43 7.14 12.54 8.54
CA ILE A 43 6.43 13.73 9.09
C ILE A 43 5.24 14.11 8.22
N VAL A 44 5.40 14.06 6.89
CA VAL A 44 4.36 14.47 5.93
C VAL A 44 3.27 13.41 5.79
N LEU A 45 3.63 12.13 5.68
CA LEU A 45 2.69 11.07 5.30
C LEU A 45 2.17 10.21 6.47
N TYR A 46 2.88 10.19 7.60
CA TYR A 46 2.56 9.35 8.75
C TYR A 46 2.08 10.10 10.01
N PRO A 47 1.55 11.34 9.98
CA PRO A 47 1.24 12.05 11.22
C PRO A 47 0.13 11.38 12.06
N ASP A 48 -0.79 10.62 11.45
CA ASP A 48 -1.91 9.97 12.14
C ASP A 48 -1.58 8.53 12.63
N TYR A 49 -0.31 8.11 12.53
CA TYR A 49 0.09 6.76 12.92
C TYR A 49 0.55 6.74 14.37
N GLU A 50 0.09 5.73 15.10
CA GLU A 50 0.41 5.52 16.50
C GLU A 50 1.92 5.24 16.68
N VAL A 51 2.57 6.06 17.50
CA VAL A 51 3.95 5.83 17.96
C VAL A 51 3.90 4.93 19.18
N LEU A 52 4.63 3.83 19.11
CA LEU A 52 4.70 2.81 20.16
C LEU A 52 5.89 3.07 21.09
N ASP A 53 5.75 2.61 22.33
CA ASP A 53 6.84 2.65 23.31
C ASP A 53 7.92 1.59 23.01
N GLU A 54 9.09 1.75 23.62
CA GLU A 54 10.24 0.84 23.43
C GLU A 54 10.03 -0.56 24.03
N SER A 55 9.05 -0.73 24.92
CA SER A 55 8.73 -2.03 25.53
C SER A 55 7.82 -2.88 24.64
N HIS A 56 7.21 -2.29 23.61
CA HIS A 56 6.38 -3.02 22.66
C HIS A 56 7.23 -4.03 21.86
N PHE A 57 6.63 -5.21 21.61
CA PHE A 57 7.21 -6.15 20.66
C PHE A 57 7.34 -5.49 19.29
N VAL A 58 8.44 -5.75 18.57
CA VAL A 58 8.71 -5.19 17.25
C VAL A 58 8.76 -6.33 16.25
N ASP A 59 7.85 -6.32 15.28
CA ASP A 59 7.80 -7.33 14.21
C ASP A 59 8.98 -7.16 13.24
N TYR A 60 9.28 -5.91 12.86
CA TYR A 60 10.29 -5.62 11.85
C TYR A 60 11.16 -4.42 12.24
N THR A 61 12.48 -4.58 12.19
CA THR A 61 13.43 -3.47 12.28
C THR A 61 13.96 -3.12 10.89
N VAL A 62 13.55 -1.97 10.36
CA VAL A 62 13.94 -1.49 9.02
C VAL A 62 14.92 -0.35 9.16
N THR A 63 16.14 -0.55 8.66
CA THR A 63 17.17 0.49 8.67
C THR A 63 17.43 0.99 7.25
N ILE A 64 17.27 2.30 7.03
CA ILE A 64 17.69 2.98 5.80
C ILE A 64 18.93 3.82 6.12
N ALA A 65 20.10 3.29 5.76
CA ALA A 65 21.39 3.87 6.09
C ALA A 65 22.03 4.56 4.86
N PRO A 66 22.91 5.56 5.06
CA PRO A 66 23.74 6.07 3.97
C PRO A 66 24.72 5.00 3.46
N GLY A 67 25.22 5.20 2.23
CA GLY A 67 26.27 4.39 1.64
C GLY A 67 27.56 4.35 2.46
N ARG A 68 28.36 3.28 2.28
CA ARG A 68 29.63 3.08 2.99
C ARG A 68 30.81 3.79 2.30
N GLY A 69 31.84 4.15 3.06
CA GLY A 69 33.11 4.67 2.54
C GLY A 69 32.92 5.90 1.63
N ILE A 70 33.54 5.88 0.45
CA ILE A 70 33.48 7.01 -0.51
C ILE A 70 32.06 7.30 -1.00
N ARG A 71 31.17 6.30 -1.01
CA ARG A 71 29.75 6.42 -1.40
C ARG A 71 28.90 7.18 -0.39
N ARG A 72 29.46 7.61 0.75
CA ARG A 72 28.83 8.57 1.66
C ARG A 72 28.92 10.01 1.13
N TRP A 73 29.94 10.30 0.33
CA TRP A 73 30.28 11.67 -0.11
C TRP A 73 30.14 11.85 -1.62
N VAL A 74 30.53 10.85 -2.41
CA VAL A 74 30.50 10.87 -3.88
C VAL A 74 29.52 9.83 -4.40
N GLY A 75 28.55 10.26 -5.22
CA GLY A 75 27.47 9.39 -5.69
C GLY A 75 26.70 8.77 -4.53
N LYS A 76 26.13 9.63 -3.67
CA LYS A 76 25.56 9.27 -2.38
C LYS A 76 24.47 8.21 -2.53
N GLN A 77 24.54 7.17 -1.70
CA GLN A 77 23.60 6.05 -1.72
C GLN A 77 22.77 5.95 -0.44
N ALA A 78 21.60 5.31 -0.56
CA ALA A 78 20.80 4.77 0.52
C ALA A 78 20.79 3.24 0.41
N ILE A 79 20.92 2.57 1.55
CA ILE A 79 21.00 1.12 1.67
C ILE A 79 19.92 0.67 2.66
N PHE A 80 19.15 -0.35 2.27
CA PHE A 80 18.24 -1.04 3.16
C PHE A 80 18.97 -2.16 3.89
N LYS A 81 18.89 -2.16 5.22
CA LYS A 81 19.36 -3.25 6.07
C LYS A 81 18.21 -3.86 6.87
N PHE A 82 18.21 -5.19 6.94
CA PHE A 82 17.29 -6.00 7.72
C PHE A 82 18.06 -7.20 8.29
N ASP A 83 18.04 -7.38 9.61
CA ASP A 83 18.73 -8.46 10.32
C ASP A 83 20.19 -8.70 9.90
N GLY A 84 20.93 -7.61 9.69
CA GLY A 84 22.34 -7.63 9.27
C GLY A 84 22.57 -7.90 7.79
N ALA A 85 21.54 -8.24 7.02
CA ALA A 85 21.59 -8.39 5.57
C ALA A 85 21.24 -7.08 4.84
N GLU A 86 21.62 -6.99 3.57
CA GLU A 86 21.26 -5.92 2.64
C GLU A 86 20.43 -6.52 1.48
N PRO A 87 19.10 -6.68 1.64
CA PRO A 87 18.30 -7.45 0.68
C PRO A 87 18.20 -6.80 -0.70
N PHE A 88 18.35 -5.48 -0.78
CA PHE A 88 18.24 -4.70 -2.01
C PHE A 88 19.58 -4.11 -2.42
N ILE A 89 19.74 -3.87 -3.72
CA ILE A 89 20.87 -3.10 -4.22
C ILE A 89 20.83 -1.66 -3.67
N PRO A 90 21.99 -1.05 -3.37
CA PRO A 90 22.05 0.36 -2.99
C PRO A 90 21.43 1.27 -4.04
N LEU A 91 20.61 2.23 -3.61
CA LEU A 91 19.95 3.21 -4.49
C LEU A 91 20.54 4.61 -4.26
N PRO A 92 20.34 5.58 -5.17
CA PRO A 92 20.64 6.99 -4.90
C PRO A 92 19.99 7.46 -3.59
N THR A 93 20.68 8.31 -2.81
CA THR A 93 20.15 8.80 -1.52
C THR A 93 18.79 9.50 -1.66
N ASP A 94 18.49 10.12 -2.80
CA ASP A 94 17.19 10.76 -3.01
C ASP A 94 16.02 9.77 -3.06
N HIS A 95 16.30 8.49 -3.27
CA HIS A 95 15.35 7.39 -3.28
C HIS A 95 15.14 6.77 -1.90
N ALA A 96 15.74 7.33 -0.84
CA ALA A 96 15.68 6.75 0.51
C ALA A 96 14.26 6.55 1.05
N PHE A 97 13.34 7.49 0.81
CA PHE A 97 11.94 7.33 1.26
C PHE A 97 11.18 6.27 0.45
N PRO A 98 11.19 6.26 -0.90
CA PRO A 98 10.69 5.12 -1.66
C PRO A 98 11.31 3.77 -1.25
N LEU A 99 12.61 3.77 -0.95
CA LEU A 99 13.30 2.58 -0.46
C LEU A 99 12.71 2.11 0.88
N LEU A 100 12.46 3.01 1.83
CA LEU A 100 11.75 2.69 3.08
C LEU A 100 10.40 2.01 2.80
N GLU A 101 9.58 2.61 1.92
CA GLU A 101 8.26 2.07 1.59
C GLU A 101 8.36 0.66 0.98
N TRP A 102 9.29 0.43 0.06
CA TRP A 102 9.51 -0.89 -0.54
C TRP A 102 10.07 -1.89 0.46
N SER A 103 10.97 -1.47 1.35
CA SER A 103 11.52 -2.29 2.43
C SER A 103 10.44 -2.78 3.39
N MET A 104 9.50 -1.93 3.79
CA MET A 104 8.38 -2.33 4.65
C MET A 104 7.47 -3.34 3.95
N ASN A 105 7.18 -3.16 2.65
CA ASN A 105 6.43 -4.15 1.87
C ASN A 105 7.16 -5.50 1.81
N TRP A 106 8.46 -5.47 1.57
CA TRP A 106 9.29 -6.67 1.50
C TRP A 106 9.30 -7.43 2.83
N CYS A 107 9.41 -6.72 3.97
CA CYS A 107 9.36 -7.35 5.29
C CYS A 107 8.06 -8.13 5.49
N ILE A 108 6.92 -7.52 5.13
CA ILE A 108 5.61 -8.16 5.22
C ILE A 108 5.52 -9.35 4.26
N SER A 109 5.89 -9.17 2.99
CA SER A 109 5.74 -10.22 1.97
C SER A 109 6.58 -11.46 2.23
N MET A 110 7.74 -11.29 2.88
CA MET A 110 8.66 -12.38 3.19
C MET A 110 8.37 -13.12 4.50
N HIS A 111 7.59 -12.56 5.42
CA HIS A 111 7.45 -13.11 6.78
C HIS A 111 6.00 -13.30 7.24
N ALA A 112 5.03 -12.53 6.73
CA ALA A 112 3.64 -12.58 7.18
C ALA A 112 2.83 -13.73 6.57
N HIS A 113 3.36 -14.95 6.58
CA HIS A 113 2.74 -16.14 5.99
C HIS A 113 1.53 -16.70 6.76
N HIS A 114 1.13 -16.06 7.85
CA HIS A 114 -0.16 -16.33 8.50
C HIS A 114 -1.33 -15.61 7.78
N TYR A 115 -1.04 -14.77 6.79
CA TYR A 115 -1.99 -14.22 5.82
C TYR A 115 -1.77 -14.81 4.43
N LEU A 116 -2.83 -14.89 3.64
CA LEU A 116 -2.71 -14.95 2.19
C LEU A 116 -2.43 -13.54 1.67
N LEU A 117 -1.28 -13.36 1.03
CA LEU A 117 -0.80 -12.06 0.54
C LEU A 117 -1.04 -11.94 -0.96
N LEU A 118 -1.78 -10.91 -1.36
CA LEU A 118 -2.00 -10.58 -2.78
C LEU A 118 -1.41 -9.23 -3.15
N HIS A 119 -0.79 -9.16 -4.33
CA HIS A 119 -0.44 -7.90 -4.96
C HIS A 119 -1.70 -7.21 -5.50
N SER A 120 -2.31 -6.38 -4.67
CA SER A 120 -3.62 -5.83 -4.93
C SER A 120 -3.87 -4.58 -4.10
N ALA A 121 -4.61 -3.65 -4.70
CA ALA A 121 -5.23 -2.56 -3.96
C ALA A 121 -6.56 -3.06 -3.42
N VAL A 122 -6.87 -2.74 -2.17
CA VAL A 122 -8.12 -3.07 -1.52
C VAL A 122 -8.70 -1.83 -0.89
N ILE A 123 -9.94 -1.56 -1.26
CA ILE A 123 -10.75 -0.48 -0.72
C ILE A 123 -12.06 -1.04 -0.16
N GLU A 124 -12.68 -0.31 0.76
CA GLU A 124 -13.92 -0.72 1.40
C GLU A 124 -14.94 0.41 1.41
N ARG A 125 -16.22 0.03 1.31
CA ARG A 125 -17.35 0.90 1.60
C ARG A 125 -18.44 0.08 2.29
N GLU A 126 -18.90 0.56 3.45
CA GLU A 126 -20.00 -0.04 4.22
C GLU A 126 -19.83 -1.55 4.49
N GLY A 127 -18.64 -1.95 4.94
CA GLY A 127 -18.26 -3.32 5.28
C GLY A 127 -17.87 -4.21 4.09
N CYS A 128 -18.10 -3.75 2.85
CA CYS A 128 -17.79 -4.53 1.65
C CYS A 128 -16.49 -4.06 1.00
N ALA A 129 -15.54 -4.98 0.86
CA ALA A 129 -14.26 -4.73 0.22
C ALA A 129 -14.26 -5.08 -1.27
N VAL A 130 -13.56 -4.25 -2.05
CA VAL A 130 -13.18 -4.52 -3.43
C VAL A 130 -11.69 -4.87 -3.46
N ILE A 131 -11.37 -6.06 -3.94
CA ILE A 131 -9.99 -6.48 -4.24
C ILE A 131 -9.72 -6.13 -5.70
N MET A 132 -8.71 -5.30 -5.95
CA MET A 132 -8.29 -4.85 -7.28
C MET A 132 -6.91 -5.40 -7.64
N PRO A 133 -6.80 -6.68 -8.03
CA PRO A 133 -5.54 -7.23 -8.51
C PRO A 133 -5.24 -6.65 -9.89
N ALA A 134 -4.01 -6.20 -10.10
CA ALA A 134 -3.65 -5.69 -11.41
C ALA A 134 -2.14 -5.74 -11.65
N PRO A 135 -1.72 -6.04 -12.90
CA PRO A 135 -0.32 -5.93 -13.26
C PRO A 135 0.17 -4.48 -13.14
N PRO A 136 1.48 -4.24 -12.98
CA PRO A 136 2.06 -2.90 -13.00
C PRO A 136 1.64 -2.12 -14.25
N GLY A 137 1.29 -0.84 -14.10
CA GLY A 137 0.91 0.03 -15.21
C GLY A 137 -0.58 -0.01 -15.62
N SER A 138 -1.39 -0.84 -14.98
CA SER A 138 -2.84 -0.95 -15.20
C SER A 138 -3.69 0.26 -14.75
N GLY A 139 -3.10 1.22 -14.02
CA GLY A 139 -3.81 2.34 -13.41
C GLY A 139 -4.38 2.07 -12.01
N LYS A 140 -4.12 0.90 -11.42
CA LYS A 140 -4.64 0.48 -10.10
C LYS A 140 -4.45 1.51 -8.99
N SER A 141 -3.24 2.02 -8.76
CA SER A 141 -2.98 2.98 -7.68
C SER A 141 -3.66 4.33 -7.94
N THR A 142 -3.80 4.73 -9.20
CA THR A 142 -4.53 5.93 -9.63
C THR A 142 -6.03 5.78 -9.37
N LEU A 143 -6.62 4.64 -9.75
CA LEU A 143 -8.01 4.32 -9.46
C LEU A 143 -8.26 4.25 -7.94
N CYS A 144 -7.36 3.60 -7.20
CA CYS A 144 -7.42 3.50 -5.75
C CYS A 144 -7.41 4.89 -5.11
N ALA A 145 -6.48 5.77 -5.49
CA ALA A 145 -6.42 7.14 -4.99
C ALA A 145 -7.72 7.92 -5.30
N GLY A 146 -8.23 7.82 -6.53
CA GLY A 146 -9.49 8.47 -6.91
C GLY A 146 -10.68 8.02 -6.06
N LEU A 147 -10.86 6.72 -5.89
CA LEU A 147 -11.96 6.15 -5.09
C LEU A 147 -11.83 6.50 -3.61
N VAL A 148 -10.61 6.45 -3.06
CA VAL A 148 -10.33 6.78 -1.66
C VAL A 148 -10.71 8.24 -1.35
N HIS A 149 -10.42 9.16 -2.26
CA HIS A 149 -10.82 10.56 -2.17
C HIS A 149 -12.27 10.84 -2.59
N ARG A 150 -13.08 9.80 -2.78
CA ARG A 150 -14.53 9.87 -3.05
C ARG A 150 -15.33 8.99 -2.08
N GLY A 151 -14.79 8.78 -0.88
CA GLY A 151 -15.52 8.17 0.24
C GLY A 151 -15.31 6.66 0.42
N TRP A 152 -14.48 6.03 -0.42
CA TRP A 152 -14.01 4.68 -0.15
C TRP A 152 -12.88 4.71 0.88
N ARG A 153 -12.85 3.74 1.79
CA ARG A 153 -11.77 3.57 2.75
C ARG A 153 -10.65 2.75 2.14
N LEU A 154 -9.41 3.18 2.30
CA LEU A 154 -8.21 2.43 1.93
C LEU A 154 -7.95 1.34 2.96
N LEU A 155 -7.90 0.08 2.53
CA LEU A 155 -7.30 -0.99 3.32
C LEU A 155 -5.82 -1.15 2.93
N SER A 156 -5.50 -1.15 1.64
CA SER A 156 -4.12 -1.22 1.14
C SER A 156 -4.07 -0.81 -0.34
N ASP A 157 -2.96 -0.26 -0.83
CA ASP A 157 -2.75 -0.08 -2.28
C ASP A 157 -1.88 -1.21 -2.88
N GLU A 158 -1.08 -1.93 -2.09
CA GLU A 158 -0.05 -2.81 -2.66
C GLU A 158 -0.12 -4.25 -2.16
N LEU A 159 -0.45 -4.45 -0.88
CA LEU A 159 -0.47 -5.75 -0.22
C LEU A 159 -1.82 -5.97 0.46
N ALA A 160 -2.67 -6.83 -0.10
CA ALA A 160 -3.86 -7.30 0.59
C ALA A 160 -3.48 -8.39 1.59
N LEU A 161 -3.87 -8.20 2.86
CA LEU A 161 -3.67 -9.18 3.93
C LEU A 161 -4.97 -9.94 4.18
N ILE A 162 -5.09 -11.15 3.63
CA ILE A 162 -6.31 -11.95 3.76
C ILE A 162 -6.10 -13.01 4.84
N SER A 163 -6.95 -12.99 5.86
CA SER A 163 -6.97 -14.00 6.92
C SER A 163 -7.21 -15.40 6.34
N LEU A 164 -6.38 -16.36 6.71
CA LEU A 164 -6.52 -17.76 6.27
C LEU A 164 -7.74 -18.45 6.90
N THR A 165 -8.28 -17.91 8.00
CA THR A 165 -9.38 -18.52 8.76
C THR A 165 -10.74 -18.06 8.24
N ASP A 166 -10.99 -16.75 8.25
CA ASP A 166 -12.30 -16.15 7.98
C ASP A 166 -12.33 -15.26 6.73
N THR A 167 -11.22 -15.23 5.97
CA THR A 167 -11.06 -14.44 4.74
C THR A 167 -11.27 -12.93 4.90
N SER A 168 -11.30 -12.44 6.13
CA SER A 168 -11.33 -11.00 6.40
C SER A 168 -10.04 -10.35 5.89
N ILE A 169 -10.18 -9.15 5.34
CA ILE A 169 -9.07 -8.36 4.82
C ILE A 169 -8.64 -7.36 5.89
N THR A 170 -7.40 -7.50 6.34
CA THR A 170 -6.82 -6.62 7.35
C THR A 170 -6.23 -5.37 6.69
N PRO A 171 -6.58 -4.16 7.15
CA PRO A 171 -6.00 -2.92 6.66
C PRO A 171 -4.50 -2.81 7.00
N LEU A 172 -3.71 -2.36 6.03
CA LEU A 172 -2.35 -1.83 6.23
C LEU A 172 -2.36 -0.31 6.35
N GLY A 173 -3.24 0.36 5.60
CA GLY A 173 -3.46 1.80 5.74
C GLY A 173 -2.28 2.67 5.35
N ARG A 174 -1.38 2.20 4.48
CA ARG A 174 -0.14 2.91 4.08
C ARG A 174 -0.35 3.91 2.93
N PRO A 175 0.54 4.90 2.75
CA PRO A 175 0.45 5.87 1.66
C PRO A 175 0.37 5.22 0.27
N ILE A 176 -0.41 5.82 -0.62
CA ILE A 176 -0.64 5.29 -1.98
C ILE A 176 0.54 5.66 -2.88
N SER A 177 1.14 4.70 -3.58
CA SER A 177 2.30 4.93 -4.44
C SER A 177 1.87 5.33 -5.85
N LEU A 178 2.15 6.56 -6.25
CA LEU A 178 1.80 7.12 -7.55
C LEU A 178 3.05 7.35 -8.40
N LYS A 179 2.90 7.22 -9.72
CA LYS A 179 4.03 7.24 -10.66
C LYS A 179 3.73 8.03 -11.91
N ASN A 180 4.75 8.69 -12.44
CA ASN A 180 4.73 9.37 -13.74
C ASN A 180 3.48 10.26 -13.89
N GLN A 181 2.72 10.11 -14.98
CA GLN A 181 1.54 10.91 -15.28
C GLN A 181 0.44 10.79 -14.21
N SER A 182 0.40 9.69 -13.45
CA SER A 182 -0.62 9.50 -12.40
C SER A 182 -0.46 10.50 -11.24
N ILE A 183 0.73 11.08 -11.08
CA ILE A 183 0.98 12.10 -10.05
C ILE A 183 0.16 13.35 -10.37
N ASP A 184 0.24 13.84 -11.60
CA ASP A 184 -0.43 15.07 -12.01
C ASP A 184 -1.95 14.87 -12.12
N VAL A 185 -2.37 13.71 -12.64
CA VAL A 185 -3.80 13.33 -12.68
C VAL A 185 -4.44 13.40 -11.29
N ILE A 186 -3.79 12.85 -10.25
CA ILE A 186 -4.37 12.86 -8.90
C ILE A 186 -4.25 14.23 -8.23
N LYS A 187 -3.19 15.01 -8.49
CA LYS A 187 -3.10 16.40 -8.02
C LYS A 187 -4.25 17.27 -8.55
N GLU A 188 -4.61 17.10 -9.82
CA GLU A 188 -5.72 17.80 -10.43
C GLU A 188 -7.07 17.28 -9.92
N TYR A 189 -7.23 15.95 -9.84
CA TYR A 189 -8.48 15.31 -9.44
C TYR A 189 -8.83 15.50 -7.95
N VAL A 190 -7.81 15.69 -7.10
CA VAL A 190 -7.95 15.86 -5.65
C VAL A 190 -7.20 17.12 -5.19
N PRO A 191 -7.78 18.32 -5.39
CA PRO A 191 -7.19 19.56 -4.90
C PRO A 191 -6.99 19.50 -3.38
N GLY A 192 -5.78 19.84 -2.91
CA GLY A 192 -5.43 19.82 -1.49
C GLY A 192 -4.95 18.46 -0.96
N ALA A 193 -4.85 17.44 -1.80
CA ALA A 193 -4.19 16.18 -1.43
C ALA A 193 -2.72 16.43 -1.02
N ILE A 194 -2.29 15.73 0.03
CA ILE A 194 -0.93 15.85 0.58
C ILE A 194 -0.05 14.77 -0.03
N PHE A 195 0.99 15.19 -0.74
CA PHE A 195 1.98 14.30 -1.34
C PHE A 195 3.33 14.52 -0.69
N ASN A 196 4.16 13.47 -0.70
CA ASN A 196 5.58 13.65 -0.47
C ASN A 196 6.26 14.28 -1.69
N ARG A 197 7.52 14.65 -1.55
CA ARG A 197 8.38 15.05 -2.65
C ARG A 197 8.41 13.99 -3.75
N VAL A 198 8.46 14.44 -5.00
CA VAL A 198 8.63 13.54 -6.14
C VAL A 198 10.09 13.09 -6.19
N THR A 199 10.30 11.78 -6.23
CA THR A 199 11.60 11.18 -6.49
C THR A 199 11.69 10.84 -7.98
N HIS A 200 12.66 11.44 -8.67
CA HIS A 200 12.93 11.19 -10.09
C HIS A 200 13.93 10.06 -10.30
N ASP A 201 14.02 9.58 -11.55
CA ASP A 201 15.01 8.60 -12.02
C ASP A 201 15.04 7.27 -11.25
N THR A 202 13.89 6.81 -10.76
CA THR A 202 13.79 5.45 -10.20
C THR A 202 13.66 4.42 -11.33
N SER A 203 13.89 3.13 -11.02
CA SER A 203 13.59 2.03 -11.96
C SER A 203 12.12 1.98 -12.41
N LYS A 204 11.24 2.69 -11.71
CA LYS A 204 9.80 2.82 -11.98
C LYS A 204 9.41 4.19 -12.57
N GLY A 205 10.39 5.02 -12.95
CA GLY A 205 10.19 6.41 -13.39
C GLY A 205 10.15 7.41 -12.24
N SER A 206 9.33 8.45 -12.34
CA SER A 206 9.10 9.38 -11.23
C SER A 206 8.07 8.80 -10.26
N VAL A 207 8.34 8.83 -8.96
CA VAL A 207 7.49 8.24 -7.91
C VAL A 207 7.21 9.27 -6.82
N THR A 208 5.98 9.31 -6.32
CA THR A 208 5.65 9.95 -5.04
C THR A 208 4.64 9.10 -4.28
N HIS A 209 4.36 9.49 -3.04
CA HIS A 209 3.40 8.84 -2.18
C HIS A 209 2.36 9.87 -1.72
N LEU A 210 1.10 9.47 -1.79
CA LEU A 210 -0.07 10.23 -1.38
C LEU A 210 -0.47 9.83 0.04
N LYS A 211 -0.61 10.82 0.91
CA LYS A 211 -1.03 10.62 2.30
C LYS A 211 -2.41 9.98 2.36
N VAL A 212 -2.59 9.02 3.26
CA VAL A 212 -3.91 8.47 3.56
C VAL A 212 -4.77 9.53 4.26
N PRO A 213 -6.02 9.75 3.83
CA PRO A 213 -6.92 10.71 4.49
C PRO A 213 -7.08 10.42 5.99
N SER A 214 -6.94 11.46 6.82
CA SER A 214 -6.88 11.32 8.29
C SER A 214 -8.15 10.72 8.89
N GLU A 215 -9.33 10.97 8.29
CA GLU A 215 -10.60 10.44 8.79
C GLU A 215 -10.66 8.91 8.79
N GLN A 216 -9.86 8.26 7.94
CA GLN A 216 -9.83 6.80 7.81
C GLN A 216 -9.09 6.15 8.99
N PHE A 217 -8.24 6.90 9.71
CA PHE A 217 -7.48 6.35 10.83
C PHE A 217 -8.37 5.91 12.01
N ARG A 218 -9.57 6.50 12.13
CA ARG A 218 -10.58 6.08 13.12
C ARG A 218 -11.00 4.61 12.96
N ARG A 219 -10.95 4.11 11.73
CA ARG A 219 -11.34 2.75 11.36
C ARG A 219 -10.14 1.93 10.89
N ILE A 220 -8.90 2.35 11.14
CA ILE A 220 -7.70 1.70 10.57
C ILE A 220 -7.46 0.27 11.07
N ARG A 221 -8.18 -0.15 12.11
CA ARG A 221 -8.13 -1.51 12.66
C ARG A 221 -9.34 -2.36 12.30
N GLU A 222 -10.34 -1.79 11.62
CA GLU A 222 -11.54 -2.52 11.22
C GLU A 222 -11.29 -3.28 9.91
N SER A 223 -11.25 -4.61 9.98
CA SER A 223 -11.21 -5.48 8.81
C SER A 223 -12.51 -5.41 7.99
N ALA A 224 -12.46 -5.91 6.76
CA ALA A 224 -13.63 -5.98 5.87
C ALA A 224 -13.72 -7.33 5.17
N GLN A 225 -14.91 -7.69 4.71
CA GLN A 225 -15.12 -8.90 3.93
C GLN A 225 -15.06 -8.60 2.44
N ALA A 226 -14.39 -9.48 1.69
CA ALA A 226 -14.36 -9.39 0.23
C ALA A 226 -15.78 -9.56 -0.32
N ARG A 227 -16.21 -8.61 -1.14
CA ARG A 227 -17.48 -8.72 -1.89
C ARG A 227 -17.28 -8.65 -3.40
N TRP A 228 -16.22 -7.97 -3.83
CA TRP A 228 -15.92 -7.82 -5.25
C TRP A 228 -14.45 -8.11 -5.52
N VAL A 229 -14.20 -8.81 -6.62
CA VAL A 229 -12.88 -8.90 -7.23
C VAL A 229 -12.97 -8.24 -8.60
N ILE A 230 -12.33 -7.08 -8.73
CA ILE A 230 -12.42 -6.26 -9.94
C ILE A 230 -11.03 -6.14 -10.55
N PHE A 231 -10.87 -6.50 -11.81
CA PHE A 231 -9.60 -6.41 -12.53
C PHE A 231 -9.58 -5.10 -13.34
N PRO A 232 -9.01 -4.00 -12.80
CA PRO A 232 -9.02 -2.72 -13.49
C PRO A 232 -7.99 -2.66 -14.61
N LYS A 233 -8.36 -1.95 -15.68
CA LYS A 233 -7.47 -1.60 -16.78
C LYS A 233 -7.78 -0.19 -17.29
N TYR A 234 -6.85 0.74 -17.09
CA TYR A 234 -6.91 2.03 -17.74
C TYR A 234 -6.73 1.87 -19.25
N VAL A 235 -7.66 2.46 -20.02
CA VAL A 235 -7.58 2.54 -21.48
C VAL A 235 -8.03 3.93 -21.91
N ALA A 236 -7.08 4.70 -22.45
CA ALA A 236 -7.31 6.07 -22.87
C ALA A 236 -8.51 6.19 -23.83
N GLY A 237 -9.42 7.12 -23.53
CA GLY A 237 -10.60 7.41 -24.35
C GLY A 237 -11.73 6.38 -24.27
N SER A 238 -11.58 5.31 -23.48
CA SER A 238 -12.65 4.33 -23.28
C SER A 238 -13.71 4.81 -22.28
N SER A 239 -14.95 4.37 -22.48
CA SER A 239 -16.00 4.52 -21.48
C SER A 239 -15.79 3.57 -20.31
N ALA A 240 -16.28 3.96 -19.12
CA ALA A 240 -16.25 3.09 -17.96
C ALA A 240 -17.20 1.90 -18.16
N GLN A 241 -16.65 0.68 -18.20
CA GLN A 241 -17.40 -0.53 -18.45
C GLN A 241 -17.00 -1.63 -17.46
N LEU A 242 -18.01 -2.22 -16.84
CA LEU A 242 -17.87 -3.36 -15.95
C LEU A 242 -18.48 -4.60 -16.62
N SER A 243 -17.71 -5.66 -16.75
CA SER A 243 -18.13 -6.90 -17.43
C SER A 243 -17.91 -8.10 -16.52
N ALA A 244 -18.87 -9.03 -16.50
CA ALA A 244 -18.78 -10.22 -15.66
C ALA A 244 -17.58 -11.07 -16.06
N ARG A 245 -16.82 -11.53 -15.06
CA ARG A 245 -15.66 -12.41 -15.22
C ARG A 245 -15.93 -13.75 -14.55
N SER A 246 -15.50 -14.84 -15.19
CA SER A 246 -15.65 -16.16 -14.58
C SER A 246 -14.82 -16.31 -13.31
N LYS A 247 -15.41 -16.93 -12.28
CA LYS A 247 -14.73 -17.22 -11.01
C LYS A 247 -13.45 -18.03 -11.21
N ALA A 248 -13.46 -19.02 -12.12
CA ALA A 248 -12.28 -19.81 -12.44
C ALA A 248 -11.11 -18.95 -12.97
N LYS A 249 -11.39 -17.99 -13.88
CA LYS A 249 -10.36 -17.09 -14.41
C LYS A 249 -9.88 -16.11 -13.32
N SER A 250 -10.77 -15.66 -12.43
CA SER A 250 -10.41 -14.83 -11.28
C SER A 250 -9.48 -15.57 -10.31
N MET A 251 -9.79 -16.84 -10.00
CA MET A 251 -8.97 -17.69 -9.13
C MET A 251 -7.54 -17.83 -9.66
N LEU A 252 -7.39 -18.17 -10.94
CA LEU A 252 -6.07 -18.30 -11.58
C LEU A 252 -5.28 -16.99 -11.54
N GLU A 253 -5.94 -15.87 -11.82
CA GLU A 253 -5.26 -14.57 -11.87
C GLU A 253 -4.90 -14.05 -10.48
N LEU A 254 -5.76 -14.23 -9.47
CA LEU A 254 -5.41 -13.91 -8.08
C LEU A 254 -4.27 -14.79 -7.57
N GLY A 255 -4.26 -16.08 -7.90
CA GLY A 255 -3.18 -17.00 -7.55
C GLY A 255 -1.83 -16.54 -8.13
N ARG A 256 -1.82 -16.06 -9.38
CA ARG A 256 -0.62 -15.47 -10.02
C ARG A 256 -0.15 -14.18 -9.35
N ASN A 257 -1.06 -13.40 -8.79
CA ASN A 257 -0.75 -12.16 -8.09
C ASN A 257 -0.48 -12.38 -6.60
N SER A 258 -0.46 -13.62 -6.11
CA SER A 258 -0.15 -13.90 -4.71
C SER A 258 1.34 -14.07 -4.47
N PHE A 259 1.85 -13.47 -3.39
CA PHE A 259 3.26 -13.57 -3.01
C PHE A 259 3.63 -14.92 -2.41
N ASN A 260 2.70 -15.55 -1.71
CA ASN A 260 2.96 -16.73 -0.88
C ASN A 260 2.01 -17.89 -1.16
N TYR A 261 1.26 -17.87 -2.26
CA TYR A 261 0.35 -18.95 -2.64
C TYR A 261 1.03 -20.32 -2.67
N MET A 262 2.23 -20.41 -3.25
CA MET A 262 3.00 -21.67 -3.29
C MET A 262 3.55 -22.08 -1.93
N VAL A 263 3.87 -21.11 -1.06
CA VAL A 263 4.33 -21.36 0.32
C VAL A 263 3.19 -21.92 1.17
N LEU A 264 1.99 -21.36 1.03
CA LEU A 264 0.79 -21.78 1.75
C LEU A 264 0.18 -23.09 1.23
N GLY A 265 0.46 -23.44 -0.04
CA GLY A 265 -0.05 -24.64 -0.69
C GLY A 265 -1.57 -24.75 -0.57
N ARG A 266 -2.03 -25.84 0.06
CA ARG A 266 -3.47 -26.13 0.22
C ARG A 266 -4.23 -25.03 0.96
N GLN A 267 -3.66 -24.47 2.02
CA GLN A 267 -4.34 -23.42 2.80
C GLN A 267 -4.56 -22.16 1.96
N GLY A 268 -3.57 -21.81 1.13
CA GLY A 268 -3.66 -20.68 0.20
C GLY A 268 -4.73 -20.90 -0.87
N PHE A 269 -4.79 -22.11 -1.45
CA PHE A 269 -5.85 -22.49 -2.39
C PHE A 269 -7.24 -22.39 -1.75
N GLU A 270 -7.46 -22.99 -0.59
CA GLU A 270 -8.76 -22.99 0.07
C GLU A 270 -9.21 -21.58 0.49
N ALA A 271 -8.30 -20.75 1.02
CA ALA A 271 -8.59 -19.37 1.36
C ALA A 271 -8.95 -18.54 0.11
N LEU A 272 -8.19 -18.69 -0.97
CA LEU A 272 -8.46 -17.96 -2.21
C LEU A 272 -9.75 -18.41 -2.88
N SER A 273 -10.07 -19.71 -2.84
CA SER A 273 -11.37 -20.24 -3.31
C SER A 273 -12.53 -19.61 -2.55
N ARG A 274 -12.46 -19.53 -1.21
CA ARG A 274 -13.50 -18.89 -0.40
C ARG A 274 -13.67 -17.41 -0.75
N VAL A 275 -12.58 -16.67 -0.95
CA VAL A 275 -12.62 -15.27 -1.39
C VAL A 275 -13.35 -15.11 -2.73
N VAL A 276 -13.00 -15.94 -3.71
CA VAL A 276 -13.62 -15.90 -5.05
C VAL A 276 -15.08 -16.34 -4.99
N ASP A 277 -15.42 -17.33 -4.18
CA ASP A 277 -16.78 -17.83 -4.04
C ASP A 277 -17.71 -16.81 -3.39
N ALA A 278 -17.21 -16.07 -2.40
CA ALA A 278 -17.94 -15.01 -1.72
C ALA A 278 -18.01 -13.69 -2.53
N SER A 279 -17.32 -13.59 -3.66
CA SER A 279 -17.19 -12.34 -4.42
C SER A 279 -17.81 -12.40 -5.81
N ASP A 280 -18.42 -11.28 -6.21
CA ASP A 280 -18.75 -11.02 -7.61
C ASP A 280 -17.48 -10.58 -8.36
N CYS A 281 -17.22 -11.19 -9.51
CA CYS A 281 -15.97 -11.00 -10.26
C CYS A 281 -16.21 -10.20 -11.55
N TYR A 282 -15.39 -9.17 -11.78
CA TYR A 282 -15.54 -8.29 -12.94
C TYR A 282 -14.21 -7.91 -13.60
N ASP A 283 -14.22 -7.79 -14.92
CA ASP A 283 -13.21 -7.00 -15.64
C ASP A 283 -13.73 -5.55 -15.76
N PHE A 284 -12.88 -4.57 -15.44
CA PHE A 284 -13.23 -3.15 -15.45
C PHE A 284 -12.29 -2.34 -16.34
N GLN A 285 -12.85 -1.59 -17.28
CA GLN A 285 -12.13 -0.67 -18.15
C GLN A 285 -12.61 0.75 -17.93
N TYR A 286 -11.71 1.73 -17.96
CA TYR A 286 -12.05 3.14 -17.78
C TYR A 286 -11.00 4.08 -18.38
N SER A 287 -11.39 5.34 -18.59
CA SER A 287 -10.47 6.44 -18.90
C SER A 287 -10.60 7.63 -17.95
N GLN A 288 -11.78 7.88 -17.37
CA GLN A 288 -12.04 9.01 -16.47
C GLN A 288 -12.32 8.52 -15.05
N LEU A 289 -11.80 9.24 -14.05
CA LEU A 289 -11.93 8.84 -12.65
C LEU A 289 -13.37 9.01 -12.14
N ASP A 290 -14.08 10.08 -12.53
CA ASP A 290 -15.47 10.30 -12.10
C ASP A 290 -16.40 9.19 -12.61
N ASP A 291 -16.25 8.77 -13.87
CA ASP A 291 -17.02 7.65 -14.41
C ASP A 291 -16.72 6.35 -13.65
N ALA A 292 -15.45 6.13 -13.28
CA ALA A 292 -15.07 4.97 -12.48
C ALA A 292 -15.67 4.99 -11.08
N VAL A 293 -15.67 6.15 -10.42
CA VAL A 293 -16.31 6.35 -9.12
C VAL A 293 -17.81 6.06 -9.22
N ALA A 294 -18.49 6.57 -10.24
CA ALA A 294 -19.92 6.32 -10.46
C ALA A 294 -20.23 4.82 -10.62
N VAL A 295 -19.40 4.07 -11.36
CA VAL A 295 -19.56 2.62 -11.51
C VAL A 295 -19.40 1.88 -10.18
N PHE A 296 -18.37 2.23 -9.40
CA PHE A 296 -18.09 1.60 -8.11
C PHE A 296 -19.20 1.92 -7.08
N ASP A 297 -19.65 3.15 -7.03
CA ASP A 297 -20.75 3.56 -6.14
C ASP A 297 -22.05 2.84 -6.51
N GLY A 298 -22.29 2.61 -7.80
CA GLY A 298 -23.41 1.79 -8.29
C GLY A 298 -23.33 0.31 -7.87
N LEU A 299 -22.14 -0.25 -7.58
CA LEU A 299 -22.02 -1.61 -7.02
C LEU A 299 -22.56 -1.68 -5.59
N VAL A 300 -22.25 -0.68 -4.78
CA VAL A 300 -22.72 -0.60 -3.39
C VAL A 300 -24.24 -0.46 -3.35
N ALA A 301 -24.80 0.41 -4.19
CA ALA A 301 -26.24 0.64 -4.26
C ALA A 301 -27.03 -0.63 -4.65
N ARG A 302 -26.51 -1.42 -5.60
CA ARG A 302 -27.19 -2.63 -6.10
C ARG A 302 -27.14 -3.82 -5.15
N ARG A 303 -26.27 -3.85 -4.13
CA ARG A 303 -26.20 -4.98 -3.20
C ARG A 303 -27.45 -5.09 -2.31
N HIS A 304 -28.17 -3.99 -2.14
CA HIS A 304 -29.38 -3.91 -1.32
C HIS A 304 -30.64 -4.31 -2.09
N GLN A 305 -30.52 -4.63 -3.38
CA GLN A 305 -31.58 -5.13 -4.25
C GLN A 305 -31.45 -6.65 -4.39
#